data_AF-A0A914PVB2-F1
#
_entry.id   AF-A0A914PVB2-F1
#
_cell.length_a   1.000
_cell.length_b   1.000
_cell.length_c   1.000
_cell.angle_alpha   90.00
_cell.angle_beta   90.00
_cell.angle_gamma   90.00
#
_symmetry.space_group_name_H-M   'P 1'
#
loop_
_entity.id
_entity.type
_entity.pdbx_description
1 polymer ?
#
loop_
_entity_poly.entity_id
_entity_poly.type
_entity_poly.pdbx_seq_one_letter_code
_entity_poly.pdbx_strand_id
1 'polypeptide(L)'
;MGIKGLLPFVARASRKGAITEFKGKTIAVDVSCLLHRSFTGCAFDVAQGKRSQVYINLIRRYIDLLLRLECHVILVFDGQPLPAKKDTNQRRSQSRSHNLELGLICMENGDRAQAFKHFQMSAGITPDIVQHAIEEFRTILNVDIIVAPYEADAQLAHLIKSGIADAVVTEDSDLIPFGCETIIFKLKEDSSCVIYERKLLHKCVNRGLASKFNFDVFRRICIMSGCDYFPDGIPKVGLQKSVN
;
A
#
# COMPACT_ATOMS: atom_id res chain seq x y z
N MET A 1 -9.13 -1.23 -0.01
CA MET A 1 -9.12 -0.75 1.40
C MET A 1 -8.88 0.74 1.37
N GLY A 2 -9.02 1.44 2.49
CA GLY A 2 -8.80 2.88 2.51
C GLY A 2 -9.91 3.71 1.89
N ILE A 3 -9.55 4.91 1.42
CA ILE A 3 -10.51 5.91 0.95
C ILE A 3 -10.98 5.58 -0.47
N LYS A 4 -12.24 5.14 -0.58
CA LYS A 4 -12.83 4.70 -1.86
C LYS A 4 -12.84 5.82 -2.90
N GLY A 5 -12.27 5.53 -4.07
CA GLY A 5 -12.26 6.46 -5.21
C GLY A 5 -11.21 7.57 -5.13
N LEU A 6 -10.28 7.51 -4.17
CA LEU A 6 -9.26 8.54 -3.99
C LEU A 6 -8.29 8.65 -5.18
N LEU A 7 -7.76 7.55 -5.70
CA LEU A 7 -6.85 7.58 -6.86
C LEU A 7 -7.47 8.23 -8.10
N PRO A 8 -8.69 7.87 -8.55
CA PRO A 8 -9.37 8.59 -9.62
C PRO A 8 -9.59 10.08 -9.29
N PHE A 9 -9.93 10.40 -8.04
CA PHE A 9 -10.16 11.77 -7.61
C PHE A 9 -8.89 12.63 -7.72
N VAL A 10 -7.74 12.09 -7.32
CA VAL A 10 -6.46 12.82 -7.35
C VAL A 10 -5.73 12.71 -8.69
N ALA A 11 -6.36 12.21 -9.75
CA ALA A 11 -5.68 11.92 -11.02
C ALA A 11 -4.97 13.14 -11.65
N ARG A 12 -5.47 14.36 -11.44
CA ARG A 12 -4.83 15.61 -11.92
C ARG A 12 -3.57 16.01 -11.16
N ALA A 13 -3.31 15.39 -10.01
CA ALA A 13 -2.06 15.51 -9.26
C ALA A 13 -1.08 14.39 -9.60
N SER A 14 -1.46 13.50 -10.51
CA SER A 14 -0.65 12.38 -10.95
C SER A 14 -0.33 12.51 -12.44
N ARG A 15 0.83 12.00 -12.85
CA ARG A 15 1.25 11.91 -14.24
C ARG A 15 1.87 10.54 -14.52
N LYS A 16 1.85 10.12 -15.79
CA LYS A 16 2.70 9.01 -16.23
C LYS A 16 4.15 9.47 -16.17
N GLY A 17 5.04 8.59 -15.72
CA GLY A 17 6.47 8.85 -15.64
C GLY A 17 7.27 7.55 -15.66
N ALA A 18 8.55 7.65 -15.35
CA ALA A 18 9.42 6.50 -15.22
C ALA A 18 10.21 6.56 -13.90
N ILE A 19 10.49 5.40 -13.31
CA ILE A 19 11.28 5.32 -12.07
C ILE A 19 12.71 5.84 -12.26
N THR A 20 13.20 5.87 -13.50
CA THR A 20 14.52 6.44 -13.86
C THR A 20 14.64 7.93 -13.51
N GLU A 21 13.53 8.65 -13.36
CA GLU A 21 13.50 10.04 -12.87
C GLU A 21 14.05 10.17 -11.43
N PHE A 22 14.08 9.07 -10.68
CA PHE A 22 14.57 8.99 -9.30
C PHE A 22 15.97 8.38 -9.20
N LYS A 23 16.75 8.36 -10.29
CA LYS A 23 18.13 7.86 -10.26
C LYS A 23 18.95 8.53 -9.14
N GLY A 24 19.64 7.74 -8.33
CA GLY A 24 20.49 8.22 -7.24
C GLY A 24 19.74 8.75 -6.03
N LYS A 25 18.42 8.54 -5.94
CA LYS A 25 17.56 9.03 -4.84
C LYS A 25 17.35 7.97 -3.76
N THR A 26 16.86 8.41 -2.60
CA THR A 26 16.41 7.49 -1.56
C THR A 26 14.93 7.18 -1.74
N ILE A 27 14.60 5.89 -1.91
CA ILE A 27 13.25 5.42 -2.20
C ILE A 27 12.77 4.50 -1.08
N ALA A 28 11.70 4.92 -0.41
CA ALA A 28 11.03 4.07 0.56
C ALA A 28 10.01 3.17 -0.16
N VAL A 29 9.87 1.93 0.28
CA VAL A 29 8.99 0.93 -0.33
C VAL A 29 8.04 0.40 0.73
N ASP A 30 6.75 0.49 0.44
CA ASP A 30 5.69 -0.16 1.21
C ASP A 30 5.69 -1.66 0.91
N VAL A 31 6.27 -2.44 1.81
CA VAL A 31 6.40 -3.89 1.62
C VAL A 31 5.06 -4.61 1.80
N SER A 32 4.19 -4.13 2.69
CA SER A 32 2.88 -4.71 2.93
C SER A 32 2.02 -4.71 1.66
N CYS A 33 2.09 -3.62 0.89
CA CYS A 33 1.42 -3.54 -0.41
C CYS A 33 1.93 -4.62 -1.39
N LEU A 34 3.26 -4.80 -1.50
CA LEU A 34 3.86 -5.80 -2.38
C LEU A 34 3.53 -7.23 -1.94
N LEU A 35 3.55 -7.52 -0.63
CA LEU A 35 3.16 -8.80 -0.07
C LEU A 35 1.70 -9.13 -0.42
N HIS A 36 0.77 -8.20 -0.20
CA HIS A 36 -0.63 -8.42 -0.56
C HIS A 36 -0.81 -8.73 -2.05
N ARG A 37 -0.08 -8.03 -2.93
CA ARG A 37 -0.15 -8.27 -4.38
C ARG A 37 0.36 -9.67 -4.75
N SER A 38 1.41 -10.13 -4.09
CA SER A 38 2.03 -11.43 -4.35
C SER A 38 1.13 -12.63 -4.04
N PHE A 39 0.17 -12.48 -3.12
CA PHE A 39 -0.73 -13.57 -2.70
C PHE A 39 -1.57 -14.14 -3.83
N THR A 40 -1.82 -13.37 -4.88
CA THR A 40 -2.47 -13.89 -6.10
C THR A 40 -1.71 -15.08 -6.71
N GLY A 41 -0.38 -15.11 -6.59
CA GLY A 41 0.49 -16.18 -7.12
C GLY A 41 0.90 -17.24 -6.10
N CYS A 42 0.63 -17.06 -4.81
CA CYS A 42 1.01 -18.02 -3.75
C CYS A 42 -0.12 -18.29 -2.74
N ALA A 43 -1.37 -18.05 -3.11
CA ALA A 43 -2.53 -18.22 -2.23
C ALA A 43 -2.60 -19.60 -1.56
N PHE A 44 -2.29 -20.67 -2.31
CA PHE A 44 -2.27 -22.03 -1.77
C PHE A 44 -1.19 -22.24 -0.71
N ASP A 45 0.03 -21.75 -0.94
CA ASP A 45 1.14 -21.89 0.01
C ASP A 45 0.81 -21.12 1.28
N VAL A 46 0.37 -19.87 1.13
CA VAL A 46 0.02 -18.98 2.24
C VAL A 46 -1.15 -19.55 3.05
N ALA A 47 -2.20 -20.07 2.40
CA ALA A 47 -3.32 -20.70 3.08
C ALA A 47 -2.93 -21.94 3.90
N GLN A 48 -1.85 -22.63 3.51
CA GLN A 48 -1.29 -23.77 4.23
C GLN A 48 -0.20 -23.38 5.25
N GLY A 49 0.05 -22.07 5.45
CA GLY A 49 1.10 -21.59 6.35
C GLY A 49 2.52 -21.86 5.85
N LYS A 50 2.72 -22.05 4.55
CA LYS A 50 4.03 -22.30 3.94
C LYS A 50 4.65 -20.99 3.48
N ARG A 51 5.98 -20.88 3.67
CA ARG A 51 6.78 -19.83 3.01
C ARG A 51 6.73 -20.04 1.49
N SER A 52 6.73 -18.95 0.73
CA SER A 52 6.66 -19.00 -0.73
C SER A 52 7.66 -18.04 -1.35
N GLN A 53 8.42 -18.53 -2.32
CA GLN A 53 9.41 -17.72 -3.04
C GLN A 53 8.75 -16.67 -3.94
N VAL A 54 7.44 -16.78 -4.23
CA VAL A 54 6.70 -15.84 -5.08
C VAL A 54 6.78 -14.41 -4.54
N TYR A 55 6.57 -14.22 -3.24
CA TYR A 55 6.60 -12.89 -2.63
C TYR A 55 8.01 -12.34 -2.48
N ILE A 56 8.99 -13.21 -2.19
CA ILE A 56 10.40 -12.83 -2.15
C ILE A 56 10.87 -12.39 -3.55
N ASN A 57 10.56 -13.16 -4.58
CA ASN A 57 10.92 -12.81 -5.97
C ASN A 57 10.25 -11.52 -6.43
N LEU A 58 9.00 -11.26 -6.02
CA LEU A 58 8.34 -10.00 -6.34
C LEU A 58 9.07 -8.81 -5.70
N ILE A 59 9.35 -8.86 -4.39
CA ILE A 59 10.03 -7.77 -3.68
C ILE A 59 11.46 -7.59 -4.20
N ARG A 60 12.18 -8.69 -4.43
CA ARG A 60 13.54 -8.69 -5.01
C ARG A 60 13.58 -7.95 -6.35
N ARG A 61 12.61 -8.17 -7.25
CA ARG A 61 12.55 -7.45 -8.52
C ARG A 61 12.44 -5.94 -8.37
N TYR A 62 11.73 -5.46 -7.33
CA TYR A 62 11.64 -4.02 -7.04
C TYR A 62 12.97 -3.48 -6.51
N ILE A 63 13.58 -4.21 -5.56
CA ILE A 63 14.90 -3.86 -5.00
C ILE A 63 15.95 -3.80 -6.12
N ASP A 64 16.07 -4.85 -6.94
CA ASP A 64 17.05 -4.93 -8.02
C ASP A 64 16.85 -3.83 -9.07
N LEU A 65 15.59 -3.44 -9.35
CA LEU A 65 15.29 -2.31 -10.22
C LEU A 65 15.80 -0.99 -9.63
N LEU A 66 15.53 -0.73 -8.36
CA LEU A 66 15.93 0.50 -7.67
C LEU A 66 17.45 0.59 -7.49
N LEU A 67 18.11 -0.51 -7.11
CA LEU A 67 19.56 -0.57 -6.95
C LEU A 67 20.30 -0.34 -8.27
N ARG A 68 19.78 -0.85 -9.40
CA ARG A 68 20.33 -0.56 -10.74
C ARG A 68 20.26 0.92 -11.12
N LEU A 69 19.36 1.67 -10.49
CA LEU A 69 19.25 3.12 -10.63
C LEU A 69 20.07 3.87 -9.58
N GLU A 70 20.98 3.19 -8.90
CA GLU A 70 21.84 3.76 -7.85
C GLU A 70 21.02 4.35 -6.68
N CYS A 71 19.77 3.92 -6.51
CA CYS A 71 18.92 4.38 -5.41
C CYS A 71 19.32 3.71 -4.10
N HIS A 72 19.24 4.46 -3.00
CA HIS A 72 19.19 3.90 -1.65
C HIS A 72 17.76 3.43 -1.36
N VAL A 73 17.57 2.18 -0.93
CA VAL A 73 16.24 1.59 -0.73
C VAL A 73 15.93 1.45 0.75
N ILE A 74 14.75 1.90 1.18
CA ILE A 74 14.26 1.69 2.55
C ILE A 74 12.99 0.84 2.50
N LEU A 75 13.07 -0.41 2.92
CA LEU A 75 11.92 -1.31 3.02
C LEU A 75 11.17 -1.03 4.33
N VAL A 76 9.90 -0.66 4.25
CA VAL A 76 9.06 -0.39 5.41
C VAL A 76 7.99 -1.46 5.56
N PHE A 77 7.93 -2.07 6.74
CA PHE A 77 6.97 -3.08 7.14
C PHE A 77 6.00 -2.52 8.19
N ASP A 78 4.76 -3.01 8.20
CA ASP A 78 3.86 -2.80 9.34
C ASP A 78 4.42 -3.47 10.60
N GLY A 79 4.17 -2.84 11.75
CA GLY A 79 4.38 -3.40 13.07
C GLY A 79 3.07 -3.76 13.75
N GLN A 80 2.80 -3.15 14.90
CA GLN A 80 1.67 -3.53 15.73
C GLN A 80 0.33 -3.07 15.15
N PRO A 81 -0.77 -3.81 15.40
CA PRO A 81 -2.11 -3.35 15.04
C PRO A 81 -2.47 -2.04 15.76
N LEU A 82 -2.94 -1.04 15.01
CA LEU A 82 -3.38 0.23 15.58
C LEU A 82 -4.79 0.10 16.20
N PRO A 83 -5.02 0.52 17.46
CA PRO A 83 -6.35 0.46 18.09
C PRO A 83 -7.45 1.20 17.32
N ALA A 84 -7.12 2.34 16.70
CA ALA A 84 -8.07 3.10 15.88
C ALA A 84 -8.54 2.37 14.62
N LYS A 85 -7.83 1.31 14.19
CA LYS A 85 -8.16 0.46 13.05
C LYS A 85 -8.75 -0.90 13.48
N LYS A 86 -9.07 -1.08 14.77
CA LYS A 86 -9.53 -2.35 15.33
C LYS A 86 -10.73 -2.94 14.59
N ASP A 87 -11.77 -2.14 14.35
CA ASP A 87 -13.01 -2.61 13.72
C ASP A 87 -12.74 -3.06 12.27
N THR A 88 -11.96 -2.27 11.53
CA THR A 88 -11.52 -2.60 10.16
C THR A 88 -10.71 -3.89 10.13
N ASN A 89 -9.75 -4.04 11.05
CA ASN A 89 -8.92 -5.24 11.16
C ASN A 89 -9.74 -6.48 11.57
N GLN A 90 -10.72 -6.31 12.46
CA GLN A 90 -11.62 -7.39 12.86
C GLN A 90 -12.49 -7.87 11.69
N ARG A 91 -13.12 -6.95 10.95
CA ARG A 91 -13.89 -7.28 9.73
C ARG A 91 -13.03 -8.02 8.71
N ARG A 92 -11.79 -7.56 8.49
CA ARG A 92 -10.83 -8.23 7.60
C ARG A 92 -10.46 -9.63 8.11
N SER A 93 -10.20 -9.77 9.40
CA SER A 93 -9.86 -11.07 10.00
C SER A 93 -11.01 -12.07 9.87
N GLN A 94 -12.23 -11.65 10.19
CA GLN A 94 -13.43 -12.50 10.04
C GLN A 94 -13.64 -12.94 8.59
N SER A 95 -13.53 -12.00 7.64
CA SER A 95 -13.64 -12.30 6.22
C SER A 95 -12.58 -13.30 5.75
N ARG A 96 -11.34 -13.15 6.22
CA ARG A 96 -10.26 -14.09 5.88
C ARG A 96 -10.49 -15.48 6.45
N SER A 97 -10.85 -15.58 7.73
CA SER A 97 -11.15 -16.87 8.38
C SER A 97 -12.29 -17.60 7.69
N HIS A 98 -13.37 -16.89 7.35
CA HIS A 98 -14.50 -17.47 6.62
C HIS A 98 -14.09 -17.99 5.24
N ASN A 99 -13.30 -17.21 4.49
CA ASN A 99 -12.81 -17.64 3.18
C ASN A 99 -11.80 -18.79 3.28
N LEU A 100 -11.02 -18.87 4.36
CA LEU A 100 -10.12 -20.00 4.56
C LEU A 100 -10.92 -21.30 4.70
N GLU A 101 -11.96 -21.30 5.53
CA GLU A 101 -12.86 -22.43 5.74
C GLU A 101 -13.52 -22.88 4.43
N LEU A 102 -14.12 -21.95 3.68
CA LEU A 102 -14.71 -22.25 2.37
C LEU A 102 -13.68 -22.81 1.38
N GLY A 103 -12.46 -22.27 1.38
CA GLY A 103 -11.38 -22.74 0.53
C GLY A 103 -10.95 -24.18 0.85
N LEU A 104 -10.88 -24.53 2.13
CA LEU A 104 -10.57 -25.89 2.58
C LEU A 104 -11.67 -26.88 2.18
N ILE A 105 -12.95 -26.52 2.36
CA ILE A 105 -14.09 -27.35 1.96
C ILE A 105 -14.09 -27.59 0.44
N CYS A 106 -13.85 -26.56 -0.37
CA CYS A 106 -13.73 -26.71 -1.82
C CYS A 106 -12.57 -27.64 -2.20
N MET A 107 -11.44 -27.55 -1.48
CA MET A 107 -10.26 -28.38 -1.72
C MET A 107 -10.52 -29.86 -1.39
N GLU A 108 -11.21 -30.14 -0.29
CA GLU A 108 -11.63 -31.50 0.11
C GLU A 108 -12.59 -32.11 -0.91
N ASN A 109 -13.49 -31.30 -1.47
CA ASN A 109 -14.42 -31.72 -2.53
C ASN A 109 -13.76 -31.81 -3.93
N GLY A 110 -12.47 -31.52 -4.05
CA GLY A 110 -11.73 -31.58 -5.32
C GLY A 110 -11.92 -30.37 -6.25
N ASP A 111 -12.70 -29.36 -5.86
CA ASP A 111 -12.88 -28.12 -6.63
C ASP A 111 -11.73 -27.14 -6.34
N ARG A 112 -10.58 -27.42 -6.97
CA ARG A 112 -9.38 -26.57 -6.85
C ARG A 112 -9.59 -25.15 -7.35
N ALA A 113 -10.47 -24.94 -8.33
CA ALA A 113 -10.68 -23.62 -8.91
C ALA A 113 -11.41 -22.68 -7.95
N GLN A 114 -12.45 -23.18 -7.25
CA GLN A 114 -13.12 -22.41 -6.20
C GLN A 114 -12.26 -22.29 -4.95
N ALA A 115 -11.55 -23.35 -4.56
CA ALA A 115 -10.62 -23.31 -3.44
C ALA A 115 -9.59 -22.18 -3.61
N PHE A 116 -9.03 -22.04 -4.82
CA PHE A 116 -8.07 -20.98 -5.14
C PHE A 116 -8.64 -19.57 -4.94
N LYS A 117 -9.88 -19.31 -5.40
CA LYS A 117 -10.52 -17.99 -5.21
C LYS A 117 -10.70 -17.65 -3.74
N HIS A 118 -11.15 -18.63 -2.95
CA HIS A 118 -11.32 -18.47 -1.51
C HIS A 118 -9.98 -18.29 -0.79
N PHE A 119 -8.93 -19.03 -1.17
CA PHE A 119 -7.59 -18.82 -0.63
C PHE A 119 -6.98 -17.46 -0.97
N GLN A 120 -7.25 -16.92 -2.16
CA GLN A 120 -6.84 -15.54 -2.49
C GLN A 120 -7.49 -14.52 -1.56
N MET A 121 -8.76 -14.74 -1.18
CA MET A 121 -9.49 -13.86 -0.26
C MET A 121 -9.14 -14.10 1.22
N SER A 122 -8.63 -15.28 1.58
CA SER A 122 -8.20 -15.59 2.94
C SER A 122 -6.77 -15.17 3.26
N ALA A 123 -5.95 -14.92 2.24
CA ALA A 123 -4.55 -14.58 2.40
C ALA A 123 -4.34 -13.32 3.25
N GLY A 124 -3.45 -13.43 4.24
CA GLY A 124 -3.07 -12.35 5.13
C GLY A 124 -1.57 -12.36 5.38
N ILE A 125 -1.02 -11.20 5.67
CA ILE A 125 0.40 -11.07 6.04
C ILE A 125 0.55 -11.59 7.47
N THR A 126 1.33 -12.66 7.64
CA THR A 126 1.65 -13.26 8.94
C THR A 126 3.03 -12.79 9.43
N PRO A 127 3.32 -12.87 10.74
CA PRO A 127 4.66 -12.59 11.25
C PRO A 127 5.75 -13.42 10.59
N ASP A 128 5.49 -14.69 10.24
CA ASP A 128 6.46 -15.55 9.54
C ASP A 128 6.78 -15.04 8.13
N ILE A 129 5.78 -14.55 7.37
CA ILE A 129 6.01 -13.95 6.04
C ILE A 129 6.88 -12.69 6.16
N VAL A 130 6.59 -11.84 7.15
CA VAL A 130 7.37 -10.62 7.42
C VAL A 130 8.81 -10.98 7.80
N GLN A 131 8.98 -11.92 8.74
CA GLN A 131 10.29 -12.39 9.17
C GLN A 131 11.10 -12.97 8.01
N HIS A 132 10.47 -13.81 7.18
CA HIS A 132 11.11 -14.38 6.00
C HIS A 132 11.60 -13.29 5.02
N ALA A 133 10.78 -12.28 4.73
CA ALA A 133 11.19 -11.16 3.88
C ALA A 133 12.35 -10.36 4.51
N ILE A 134 12.32 -10.11 5.82
CA ILE A 134 13.42 -9.40 6.51
C ILE A 134 14.71 -10.22 6.46
N GLU A 135 14.66 -11.52 6.72
CA GLU A 135 15.81 -12.44 6.66
C GLU A 135 16.47 -12.41 5.27
N GLU A 136 15.67 -12.40 4.21
CA GLU A 136 16.12 -12.42 2.81
C GLU A 136 16.77 -11.11 2.33
N PHE A 137 16.32 -9.96 2.85
CA PHE A 137 16.72 -8.65 2.31
C PHE A 137 17.65 -7.84 3.20
N ARG A 138 17.75 -8.15 4.50
CA ARG A 138 18.55 -7.36 5.47
C ARG A 138 20.05 -7.32 5.20
N THR A 139 20.57 -8.25 4.40
CA THR A 139 22.01 -8.36 4.08
C THR A 139 22.38 -7.69 2.76
N ILE A 140 21.39 -7.18 2.01
CA ILE A 140 21.62 -6.53 0.73
C ILE A 140 22.21 -5.14 0.98
N LEU A 141 23.35 -4.86 0.36
CA LEU A 141 23.98 -3.55 0.43
C LEU A 141 23.07 -2.46 -0.15
N ASN A 142 23.04 -1.29 0.49
CA ASN A 142 22.22 -0.13 0.07
C ASN A 142 20.70 -0.37 0.21
N VAL A 143 20.31 -1.32 1.06
CA VAL A 143 18.93 -1.61 1.44
C VAL A 143 18.81 -1.59 2.96
N ASP A 144 18.08 -0.60 3.48
CA ASP A 144 17.70 -0.51 4.88
C ASP A 144 16.32 -1.13 5.12
N ILE A 145 16.11 -1.65 6.32
CA ILE A 145 14.83 -2.22 6.76
C ILE A 145 14.32 -1.48 7.99
N ILE A 146 13.06 -1.05 7.94
CA ILE A 146 12.35 -0.45 9.05
C ILE A 146 11.05 -1.23 9.29
N VAL A 147 10.85 -1.69 10.51
CA VAL A 147 9.54 -2.13 10.99
C VAL A 147 8.90 -0.95 11.71
N ALA A 148 7.79 -0.45 11.18
CA ALA A 148 7.06 0.67 11.79
C ALA A 148 6.56 0.28 13.19
N PRO A 149 6.38 1.23 14.12
CA PRO A 149 5.78 0.91 15.42
C PRO A 149 4.33 0.42 15.29
N TYR A 150 3.60 0.96 14.30
CA TYR A 150 2.23 0.57 13.95
C TYR A 150 2.12 0.43 12.43
N GLU A 151 1.40 1.33 11.76
CA GLU A 151 1.19 1.25 10.31
C GLU A 151 2.39 1.83 9.54
N ALA A 152 2.77 1.13 8.48
CA ALA A 152 3.78 1.57 7.53
C ALA A 152 3.41 2.92 6.91
N ASP A 153 2.13 3.22 6.73
CA ASP A 153 1.66 4.47 6.13
C ASP A 153 2.19 5.72 6.84
N ALA A 154 2.10 5.73 8.16
CA ALA A 154 2.57 6.84 8.99
C ALA A 154 4.10 6.95 8.96
N GLN A 155 4.79 5.81 9.00
CA GLN A 155 6.25 5.75 8.94
C GLN A 155 6.78 6.26 7.60
N LEU A 156 6.20 5.78 6.49
CA LEU A 156 6.54 6.21 5.13
C LEU A 156 6.32 7.72 4.95
N ALA A 157 5.18 8.24 5.38
CA ALA A 157 4.91 9.67 5.33
C ALA A 157 5.88 10.49 6.20
N HIS A 158 6.32 9.95 7.34
CA HIS A 158 7.34 10.59 8.17
C HIS A 158 8.71 10.63 7.47
N LEU A 159 9.16 9.53 6.87
CA LEU A 159 10.43 9.47 6.15
C LEU A 159 10.51 10.52 5.04
N ILE A 160 9.42 10.72 4.29
CA ILE A 160 9.34 11.74 3.23
C ILE A 160 9.37 13.15 3.82
N LYS A 161 8.55 13.43 4.85
CA LYS A 161 8.49 14.79 5.44
C LYS A 161 9.78 15.20 6.13
N SER A 162 10.50 14.24 6.69
CA SER A 162 11.80 14.46 7.34
C SER A 162 12.96 14.55 6.34
N GLY A 163 12.70 14.35 5.04
CA GLY A 163 13.73 14.37 3.99
C GLY A 163 14.66 13.16 4.00
N ILE A 164 14.30 12.08 4.70
CA ILE A 164 15.07 10.83 4.75
C ILE A 164 14.88 10.04 3.45
N ALA A 165 13.69 10.12 2.85
CA ALA A 165 13.39 9.55 1.53
C ALA A 165 12.85 10.63 0.59
N ASP A 166 13.11 10.48 -0.72
CA ASP A 166 12.65 11.39 -1.78
C ASP A 166 11.26 10.99 -2.31
N ALA A 167 10.94 9.69 -2.34
CA ALA A 167 9.64 9.18 -2.80
C ALA A 167 9.29 7.82 -2.17
N VAL A 168 7.99 7.49 -2.19
CA VAL A 168 7.46 6.18 -1.73
C VAL A 168 6.94 5.38 -2.92
N VAL A 169 7.33 4.11 -3.02
CA VAL A 169 6.68 3.13 -3.90
C VAL A 169 5.59 2.41 -3.10
N THR A 170 4.33 2.56 -3.52
CA THR A 170 3.17 1.86 -2.96
C THR A 170 2.02 1.87 -3.98
N GLU A 171 1.04 0.98 -3.83
CA GLU A 171 -0.26 1.09 -4.51
C GLU A 171 -1.35 1.66 -3.60
N ASP A 172 -1.06 1.88 -2.31
CA ASP A 172 -2.02 2.42 -1.36
C ASP A 172 -2.10 3.94 -1.43
N SER A 173 -3.29 4.45 -1.77
CA SER A 173 -3.55 5.88 -1.84
C SER A 173 -3.71 6.55 -0.50
N ASP A 174 -3.81 5.78 0.59
CA ASP A 174 -3.98 6.33 1.93
C ASP A 174 -2.76 7.15 2.38
N LEU A 175 -1.59 6.99 1.75
CA LEU A 175 -0.42 7.87 1.96
C LEU A 175 -0.68 9.33 1.60
N ILE A 176 -1.64 9.58 0.70
CA ILE A 176 -1.99 10.92 0.25
C ILE A 176 -2.48 11.77 1.43
N PRO A 177 -3.55 11.40 2.18
CA PRO A 177 -4.00 12.16 3.36
C PRO A 177 -3.00 12.16 4.53
N PHE A 178 -2.08 11.19 4.61
CA PHE A 178 -0.93 11.30 5.51
C PHE A 178 -0.01 12.47 5.14
N GLY A 179 -0.07 12.96 3.90
CA GLY A 179 0.68 14.12 3.42
C GLY A 179 2.04 13.75 2.85
N CYS A 180 2.14 12.57 2.25
CA CYS A 180 3.31 12.17 1.48
C CYS A 180 3.47 13.11 0.26
N GLU A 181 4.67 13.67 0.07
CA GLU A 181 4.92 14.67 -0.98
C GLU A 181 5.00 14.06 -2.37
N THR A 182 5.71 12.93 -2.51
CA THR A 182 5.89 12.22 -3.79
C THR A 182 5.60 10.74 -3.60
N ILE A 183 4.68 10.20 -4.40
CA ILE A 183 4.31 8.78 -4.38
C ILE A 183 4.42 8.22 -5.80
N ILE A 184 5.01 7.03 -5.91
CA ILE A 184 5.17 6.27 -7.15
C ILE A 184 4.19 5.10 -7.09
N PHE A 185 3.09 5.26 -7.81
CA PHE A 185 2.06 4.23 -7.99
C PHE A 185 2.34 3.41 -9.25
N LYS A 186 1.81 2.18 -9.31
CA LYS A 186 1.78 1.34 -10.51
C LYS A 186 3.14 1.15 -11.17
N LEU A 187 4.21 1.00 -10.37
CA LEU A 187 5.55 0.75 -10.88
C LEU A 187 5.60 -0.62 -11.53
N LYS A 188 6.02 -0.67 -12.80
CA LYS A 188 6.14 -1.89 -13.61
C LYS A 188 7.59 -2.24 -13.90
N GLU A 189 7.79 -3.46 -14.42
CA GLU A 189 9.12 -3.99 -14.77
C GLU A 189 9.80 -3.21 -15.91
N ASP A 190 9.02 -2.62 -16.81
CA ASP A 190 9.51 -1.74 -17.89
C ASP A 190 9.89 -0.33 -17.38
N SER A 191 10.01 -0.15 -16.07
CA SER A 191 10.28 1.12 -15.39
C SER A 191 9.18 2.18 -15.52
N SER A 192 8.05 1.89 -16.18
CA SER A 192 6.93 2.82 -16.24
C SER A 192 6.18 2.88 -14.91
N CYS A 193 5.70 4.06 -14.54
CA CYS A 193 4.96 4.28 -13.30
C CYS A 193 4.00 5.47 -13.41
N VAL A 194 3.23 5.68 -12.35
CA VAL A 194 2.40 6.87 -12.15
C VAL A 194 2.98 7.64 -10.96
N ILE A 195 3.43 8.87 -11.21
CA ILE A 195 4.02 9.73 -10.19
C ILE A 195 2.96 10.70 -9.72
N TYR A 196 2.66 10.67 -8.43
CA TYR A 196 1.82 11.64 -7.73
C TYR A 196 2.71 12.67 -7.04
N GLU A 197 2.34 13.94 -7.18
CA GLU A 197 3.04 15.07 -6.54
C GLU A 197 2.04 15.93 -5.77
N ARG A 198 2.19 16.00 -4.44
CA ARG A 198 1.24 16.71 -3.55
C ARG A 198 1.09 18.19 -3.90
N LYS A 199 2.13 18.85 -4.39
CA LYS A 199 2.07 20.25 -4.86
C LYS A 199 1.01 20.47 -5.94
N LEU A 200 0.61 19.42 -6.67
CA LEU A 200 -0.42 19.46 -7.71
C LEU A 200 -1.82 19.12 -7.21
N LEU A 201 -1.98 18.74 -5.94
CA LEU A 201 -3.25 18.30 -5.34
C LEU A 201 -4.36 19.37 -5.43
N HIS A 202 -4.00 20.66 -5.36
CA HIS A 202 -4.93 21.76 -5.54
C HIS A 202 -5.66 21.74 -6.90
N LYS A 203 -5.10 21.06 -7.92
CA LYS A 203 -5.73 20.92 -9.24
C LYS A 203 -6.89 19.91 -9.25
N CYS A 204 -7.04 19.11 -8.20
CA CYS A 204 -8.04 18.06 -8.08
C CYS A 204 -9.36 18.53 -7.45
N VAL A 205 -9.40 19.73 -6.90
CA VAL A 205 -10.59 20.32 -6.26
C VAL A 205 -11.23 21.39 -7.17
N ASN A 206 -12.46 21.82 -6.83
CA ASN A 206 -13.14 22.88 -7.58
C ASN A 206 -12.34 24.21 -7.54
N ARG A 207 -12.62 25.15 -8.47
CA ARG A 207 -11.86 26.41 -8.58
C ARG A 207 -11.87 27.23 -7.28
N GLY A 208 -12.98 27.21 -6.54
CA GLY A 208 -13.12 27.89 -5.26
C GLY A 208 -12.13 27.37 -4.22
N LEU A 209 -12.15 26.07 -3.94
CA LEU A 209 -11.21 25.43 -3.02
C LEU A 209 -9.77 25.47 -3.52
N ALA A 210 -9.52 25.41 -4.84
CA ALA A 210 -8.17 25.42 -5.40
C ALA A 210 -7.41 26.70 -5.03
N SER A 211 -8.09 27.86 -5.08
CA SER A 211 -7.50 29.17 -4.74
C SER A 211 -7.13 29.33 -3.26
N LYS A 212 -7.80 28.58 -2.37
CA LYS A 212 -7.59 28.59 -0.93
C LYS A 212 -7.26 27.18 -0.43
N PHE A 213 -6.47 26.44 -1.20
CA PHE A 213 -6.23 25.03 -0.92
C PHE A 213 -5.57 24.88 0.45
N ASN A 214 -6.23 24.14 1.33
CA ASN A 214 -5.72 23.79 2.64
C ASN A 214 -5.69 22.26 2.75
N PHE A 215 -4.50 21.72 2.99
CA PHE A 215 -4.30 20.28 3.06
C PHE A 215 -5.05 19.64 4.25
N ASP A 216 -5.20 20.33 5.37
CA ASP A 216 -5.97 19.81 6.51
C ASP A 216 -7.46 19.70 6.18
N VAL A 217 -7.99 20.62 5.38
CA VAL A 217 -9.36 20.52 4.86
C VAL A 217 -9.48 19.30 3.95
N PHE A 218 -8.53 19.09 3.04
CA PHE A 218 -8.49 17.89 2.20
C PHE A 218 -8.40 16.59 3.02
N ARG A 219 -7.57 16.55 4.06
CA ARG A 219 -7.47 15.39 4.97
C ARG A 219 -8.81 15.13 5.67
N ARG A 220 -9.51 16.17 6.13
CA ARG A 220 -10.85 16.03 6.73
C ARG A 220 -11.85 15.48 5.72
N ILE A 221 -11.80 15.93 4.46
CA ILE A 221 -12.65 15.39 3.37
C ILE A 221 -12.42 13.89 3.19
N CYS A 222 -11.15 13.46 3.20
CA CYS A 222 -10.80 12.05 3.13
C CYS A 222 -11.39 11.24 4.30
N ILE A 223 -11.29 11.75 5.53
CA ILE A 223 -11.88 11.10 6.72
C ILE A 223 -13.41 11.04 6.61
N MET A 224 -14.07 12.15 6.26
CA MET A 224 -15.52 12.22 6.14
C MET A 224 -16.08 11.33 5.03
N SER A 225 -15.29 11.06 3.99
CA SER A 225 -15.65 10.15 2.89
C SER A 225 -15.58 8.67 3.26
N GLY A 226 -15.10 8.35 4.46
CA GLY A 226 -14.84 6.99 4.92
C GLY A 226 -13.38 6.59 4.68
N CYS A 227 -12.72 6.14 5.74
CA CYS A 227 -11.35 5.64 5.71
C CYS A 227 -11.20 4.45 6.69
N ASP A 228 -10.01 3.84 6.73
CA ASP A 228 -9.77 2.67 7.59
C ASP A 228 -9.99 2.94 9.10
N TYR A 229 -9.93 4.20 9.56
CA TYR A 229 -10.18 4.62 10.95
C TYR A 229 -11.61 5.05 11.23
N PHE A 230 -12.37 5.38 10.18
CA PHE A 230 -13.78 5.77 10.25
C PHE A 230 -14.51 5.17 9.05
N PRO A 231 -14.77 3.84 9.04
CA PRO A 231 -15.11 3.11 7.83
C PRO A 231 -16.42 3.54 7.18
N ASP A 232 -17.37 3.96 8.00
CA ASP A 232 -18.73 4.27 7.54
C ASP A 232 -18.81 5.70 6.96
N GLY A 233 -17.84 6.57 7.27
CA GLY A 233 -17.84 7.97 6.85
C GLY A 233 -19.08 8.72 7.35
N ILE A 234 -19.32 9.90 6.79
CA ILE A 234 -20.59 10.61 6.99
C ILE A 234 -21.57 10.14 5.92
N PRO A 235 -22.79 9.70 6.29
CA PRO A 235 -23.78 9.23 5.32
C PRO A 235 -24.02 10.26 4.20
N LYS A 236 -23.97 9.77 2.95
CA LYS A 236 -24.17 10.58 1.72
C LYS A 236 -23.14 11.71 1.54
N VAL A 237 -21.96 11.64 2.16
CA VAL A 237 -20.84 12.56 1.96
C VAL A 237 -19.64 11.77 1.43
N GLY A 238 -19.38 11.88 0.12
CA GLY A 238 -18.21 11.28 -0.52
C GLY A 238 -17.25 12.33 -1.04
N LEU A 239 -16.11 11.91 -1.59
CA LEU A 239 -15.04 12.80 -2.06
C LEU A 239 -15.56 13.92 -2.97
N GLN A 240 -16.30 13.57 -4.03
CA GLN A 240 -16.83 14.55 -4.99
C GLN A 240 -17.82 15.53 -4.35
N LYS A 241 -18.70 15.05 -3.48
CA LYS A 241 -19.69 15.90 -2.81
C LYS A 241 -19.05 16.85 -1.79
N SER A 242 -17.93 16.45 -1.21
CA SER A 242 -17.22 17.24 -0.20
C SER A 242 -16.38 18.38 -0.79
N VAL A 243 -16.14 18.37 -2.10
CA VAL A 243 -15.33 19.39 -2.81
C VAL A 243 -16.13 20.22 -3.80
N ASN A 244 -17.43 19.95 -3.96
CA ASN A 244 -18.37 20.76 -4.74
C ASN A 244 -18.95 21.84 -3.84
#